data_AF-A0A6J8DIN9-F1
#
_entry.id   AF-A0A6J8DIN9-F1
#
_cell.length_a   1.000
_cell.length_b   1.000
_cell.length_c   1.000
_cell.angle_alpha   90.00
_cell.angle_beta   90.00
_cell.angle_gamma   90.00
#
_symmetry.space_group_name_H-M   'P 1'
#
loop_
_entity.id
_entity.type
_entity.pdbx_description
1 polymer ?
#
loop_
_entity_poly.entity_id
_entity_poly.type
_entity_poly.pdbx_seq_one_letter_code
_entity_poly.pdbx_strand_id
1 'polypeptide(L)'
;MLALFLSISHLDGLIERKILEWELEISTDFDNSFICRINKILQKYQLPKAEKIMKNPPSKYKWKKTAEKAINEYWSSIWTEEYNTKSTLKHLSLQNDPVNNPHNIWKCVRNNQYDIKKAELKCKLVTGNYMLRGTKAKFSRNTVLPYCKLCRDSDETIEHFLLKIISLSDVRQRYMVKLLNKL
;
A
#
# COMPACT_ATOMS: atom_id res chain seq x y z
N MET A 1 -11.46 15.39 1.17
CA MET A 1 -12.86 15.15 1.59
C MET A 1 -13.05 15.38 3.10
N LEU A 2 -12.45 14.58 3.99
CA LEU A 2 -12.59 14.76 5.46
C LEU A 2 -12.17 16.14 5.98
N ALA A 3 -11.12 16.73 5.41
CA ALA A 3 -10.68 18.08 5.78
C ALA A 3 -11.70 19.15 5.40
N LEU A 4 -12.34 19.02 4.23
CA LEU A 4 -13.40 19.94 3.78
C LEU A 4 -14.64 19.81 4.66
N PHE A 5 -15.05 18.57 4.96
CA PHE A 5 -16.16 18.30 5.88
C PHE A 5 -15.94 18.97 7.24
N LEU A 6 -14.77 18.77 7.86
CA LEU A 6 -14.46 19.41 9.13
C LEU A 6 -14.50 20.94 9.03
N SER A 7 -13.93 21.52 7.97
CA SER A 7 -13.96 22.97 7.77
C SER A 7 -15.40 23.50 7.75
N ILE A 8 -16.31 22.85 7.02
CA ILE A 8 -17.72 23.26 6.96
C ILE A 8 -18.41 23.03 8.32
N SER A 9 -18.07 21.97 9.06
CA SER A 9 -18.62 21.72 10.40
C SER A 9 -18.32 22.86 11.39
N HIS A 10 -17.23 23.60 11.22
CA HIS A 10 -16.89 24.78 12.05
C HIS A 10 -17.59 26.07 11.64
N LEU A 11 -18.29 26.09 10.50
CA LEU A 11 -18.95 27.29 9.95
C LEU A 11 -20.37 27.45 10.50
N ASP A 12 -20.51 27.87 11.76
CA ASP A 12 -21.80 28.17 12.37
C ASP A 12 -22.59 29.23 11.57
N GLY A 13 -23.87 28.96 11.30
CA GLY A 13 -24.81 29.91 10.69
C GLY A 13 -24.72 30.07 9.16
N LEU A 14 -23.70 29.50 8.50
CA LEU A 14 -23.55 29.58 7.05
C LEU A 14 -24.42 28.57 6.30
N ILE A 15 -24.76 28.91 5.04
CA ILE A 15 -25.65 28.11 4.19
C ILE A 15 -25.06 26.72 3.96
N GLU A 16 -23.75 26.61 3.79
CA GLU A 16 -23.04 25.35 3.57
C GLU A 16 -23.22 24.37 4.72
N ARG A 17 -23.22 24.87 5.96
CA ARG A 17 -23.46 24.02 7.14
C ARG A 17 -24.92 23.58 7.21
N LYS A 18 -25.87 24.46 6.91
CA LYS A 18 -27.30 24.10 6.84
C LYS A 18 -27.58 23.05 5.77
N ILE A 19 -26.90 23.14 4.62
CA ILE A 19 -26.97 22.13 3.56
C ILE A 19 -26.43 20.79 4.08
N LEU A 20 -25.32 20.77 4.82
CA LEU A 20 -24.81 19.53 5.41
C LEU A 20 -25.76 18.94 6.47
N GLU A 21 -26.36 19.78 7.32
CA GLU A 21 -27.37 19.35 8.31
C GLU A 21 -28.59 18.73 7.60
N TRP A 22 -29.09 19.40 6.56
CA TRP A 22 -30.19 18.90 5.74
C TRP A 22 -29.83 17.58 5.01
N GLU A 23 -28.64 17.50 4.41
CA GLU A 23 -28.17 16.26 3.79
C GLU A 23 -28.07 15.13 4.83
N LEU A 24 -27.65 15.41 6.05
CA LEU A 24 -27.54 14.43 7.14
C LEU A 24 -28.89 13.83 7.54
N GLU A 25 -29.95 14.64 7.51
CA GLU A 25 -31.30 14.22 7.90
C GLU A 25 -32.00 13.41 6.81
N ILE A 26 -31.73 13.73 5.53
CA ILE A 26 -32.48 13.16 4.40
C ILE A 26 -31.73 12.04 3.70
N SER A 27 -30.39 12.07 3.70
CA SER A 27 -29.63 11.10 2.92
C SER A 27 -29.79 9.68 3.47
N THR A 28 -30.00 8.74 2.55
CA THR A 28 -30.01 7.30 2.81
C THR A 28 -28.66 6.69 2.45
N ASP A 29 -28.34 5.51 2.99
CA ASP A 29 -27.04 4.83 2.78
C ASP A 29 -26.71 4.53 1.30
N PHE A 30 -27.73 4.50 0.44
CA PHE A 30 -27.64 4.25 -1.00
C PHE A 30 -27.33 5.50 -1.81
N ASP A 31 -27.46 6.68 -1.21
CA ASP A 31 -27.23 7.94 -1.91
C ASP A 31 -25.74 8.19 -2.19
N ASN A 32 -25.50 8.92 -3.27
CA ASN A 32 -24.16 9.37 -3.68
C ASN A 32 -23.81 10.77 -3.18
N SER A 33 -24.59 11.30 -2.22
CA SER A 33 -24.41 12.61 -1.60
C SER A 33 -23.05 12.75 -0.92
N PHE A 34 -22.63 13.99 -0.69
CA PHE A 34 -21.35 14.26 -0.04
C PHE A 34 -21.31 13.64 1.36
N ILE A 35 -22.39 13.78 2.14
CA ILE A 35 -22.44 13.23 3.50
C ILE A 35 -22.42 11.70 3.54
N CYS A 36 -23.05 11.01 2.59
CA CYS A 36 -22.99 9.55 2.50
C CYS A 36 -21.56 9.05 2.22
N ARG A 37 -20.82 9.75 1.37
CA ARG A 37 -19.39 9.44 1.14
C ARG A 37 -18.55 9.68 2.38
N ILE A 38 -18.82 10.76 3.12
CA ILE A 38 -18.16 11.05 4.41
C ILE A 38 -18.47 9.94 5.41
N ASN A 39 -19.73 9.55 5.61
CA ASN A 39 -20.11 8.49 6.53
C ASN A 39 -19.46 7.14 6.16
N LYS A 40 -19.40 6.77 4.87
CA LYS A 40 -18.69 5.58 4.41
C LYS A 40 -17.20 5.61 4.78
N ILE A 41 -16.55 6.76 4.62
CA ILE A 41 -15.15 6.94 5.02
C ILE A 41 -15.00 6.86 6.55
N LEU A 42 -15.86 7.53 7.31
CA LEU A 42 -15.82 7.53 8.77
C LEU A 42 -16.03 6.12 9.31
N GLN A 43 -17.01 5.39 8.78
CA GLN A 43 -17.28 3.99 9.13
C GLN A 43 -16.09 3.09 8.79
N LYS A 44 -15.52 3.21 7.58
CA LYS A 44 -14.37 2.41 7.15
C LYS A 44 -13.20 2.51 8.12
N TYR A 45 -12.92 3.71 8.63
CA TYR A 45 -11.83 3.95 9.57
C TYR A 45 -12.28 3.99 11.03
N GLN A 46 -13.50 3.53 11.35
CA GLN A 46 -14.06 3.51 12.71
C GLN A 46 -13.99 4.88 13.43
N LEU A 47 -14.10 5.96 12.67
CA LEU A 47 -14.13 7.32 13.17
C LEU A 47 -15.54 7.69 13.69
N PRO A 48 -15.67 8.73 14.54
CA PRO A 48 -16.97 9.22 15.00
C PRO A 48 -17.91 9.54 13.82
N LYS A 49 -19.19 9.20 13.96
CA LYS A 49 -20.23 9.53 12.97
C LYS A 49 -20.28 11.04 12.69
N ALA A 50 -20.67 11.42 11.48
CA ALA A 50 -20.75 12.82 11.06
C ALA A 50 -21.60 13.68 12.01
N GLU A 51 -22.75 13.17 12.48
CA GLU A 51 -23.62 13.83 13.46
C GLU A 51 -22.85 14.28 14.71
N LYS A 52 -22.02 13.38 15.26
CA LYS A 52 -21.25 13.64 16.48
C LYS A 52 -20.17 14.68 16.23
N ILE A 53 -19.57 14.68 15.05
CA ILE A 53 -18.56 15.66 14.64
C ILE A 53 -19.21 17.03 14.45
N MET A 54 -20.39 17.13 13.83
CA MET A 54 -21.04 18.42 13.63
C MET A 54 -21.58 19.03 14.93
N LYS A 55 -22.07 18.20 15.86
CA LYS A 55 -22.53 18.69 17.18
C LYS A 55 -21.38 19.26 18.03
N ASN A 56 -20.18 18.71 17.91
CA ASN A 56 -19.01 19.16 18.65
C ASN A 56 -17.74 19.01 17.79
N PRO A 57 -17.47 19.97 16.89
CA PRO A 57 -16.41 19.83 15.92
C PRO A 57 -15.04 19.93 16.60
N PRO A 58 -14.18 18.89 16.47
CA PRO A 58 -12.85 18.91 17.07
C PRO A 58 -11.97 19.97 16.39
N SER A 59 -10.96 20.47 17.12
CA SER A 59 -9.97 21.36 16.53
C SER A 59 -9.26 20.70 15.32
N LYS A 60 -8.89 21.51 14.32
CA LYS A 60 -8.25 21.02 13.09
C LYS A 60 -7.03 20.14 13.36
N TYR A 61 -6.21 20.51 14.35
CA TYR A 61 -5.03 19.74 14.76
C TYR A 61 -5.41 18.39 15.38
N LYS A 62 -6.36 18.39 16.35
CA LYS A 62 -6.83 17.17 17.02
C LYS A 62 -7.45 16.21 16.01
N TRP A 63 -8.29 16.73 15.11
CA TRP A 63 -8.91 15.93 14.05
C TRP A 63 -7.88 15.30 13.12
N LYS A 64 -6.91 16.08 12.64
CA LYS A 64 -5.83 15.57 11.80
C LYS A 64 -5.13 14.38 12.47
N LYS A 65 -4.73 14.54 13.73
CA LYS A 65 -4.05 13.49 14.51
C LYS A 65 -4.93 12.25 14.70
N THR A 66 -6.21 12.42 15.01
CA THR A 66 -7.16 11.30 15.18
C THR A 66 -7.40 10.56 13.86
N ALA A 67 -7.62 11.29 12.77
CA ALA A 67 -7.85 10.70 11.45
C ALA A 67 -6.61 9.97 10.93
N GLU A 68 -5.43 10.58 11.06
CA GLU A 68 -4.14 9.99 10.68
C GLU A 68 -3.88 8.70 11.47
N LYS A 69 -4.09 8.72 12.79
CA LYS A 69 -3.98 7.53 13.63
C LYS A 69 -4.93 6.41 13.17
N ALA A 70 -6.21 6.71 12.98
CA ALA A 70 -7.20 5.70 12.60
C ALA A 70 -6.94 5.10 11.20
N ILE A 71 -6.53 5.94 10.24
CA ILE A 71 -6.14 5.49 8.89
C ILE A 71 -4.92 4.57 8.97
N ASN A 72 -3.90 4.96 9.75
CA ASN A 72 -2.68 4.18 9.90
C ASN A 72 -2.94 2.84 10.61
N GLU A 73 -3.76 2.83 11.66
CA GLU A 73 -4.16 1.60 12.36
C GLU A 73 -4.91 0.65 11.43
N TYR A 74 -5.87 1.16 10.65
CA TYR A 74 -6.61 0.36 9.67
C TYR A 74 -5.69 -0.26 8.61
N TRP A 75 -4.80 0.52 8.00
CA TRP A 75 -3.90 -0.03 6.98
C TRP A 75 -2.82 -0.94 7.58
N SER A 76 -2.40 -0.69 8.81
CA SER A 76 -1.45 -1.55 9.52
C SER A 76 -2.05 -2.91 9.84
N SER A 77 -3.33 -2.96 10.24
CA SER A 77 -4.01 -4.23 10.49
C SER A 77 -4.19 -5.04 9.21
N ILE A 78 -4.67 -4.41 8.13
CA ILE A 78 -4.81 -5.05 6.81
C ILE A 78 -3.45 -5.54 6.31
N TRP A 79 -2.39 -4.73 6.42
CA TRP A 79 -1.05 -5.14 6.04
C TRP A 79 -0.58 -6.37 6.81
N THR A 80 -0.78 -6.37 8.14
CA THR A 80 -0.36 -7.46 9.02
C THR A 80 -1.11 -8.75 8.68
N GLU A 81 -2.42 -8.65 8.46
CA GLU A 81 -3.27 -9.78 8.05
C GLU A 81 -2.82 -10.36 6.70
N GLU A 82 -2.64 -9.51 5.69
CA GLU A 82 -2.18 -9.95 4.37
C GLU A 82 -0.78 -10.58 4.44
N TYR A 83 0.12 -9.98 5.20
CA TYR A 83 1.49 -10.46 5.38
C TYR A 83 1.52 -11.85 6.02
N ASN A 84 0.71 -12.07 7.06
CA ASN A 84 0.63 -13.37 7.74
C ASN A 84 -0.04 -14.44 6.87
N THR A 85 -0.98 -14.05 6.01
CA THR A 85 -1.72 -14.98 5.15
C THR A 85 -0.94 -15.36 3.90
N LYS A 86 -0.21 -14.41 3.30
CA LYS A 86 0.45 -14.57 2.00
C LYS A 86 1.95 -14.82 2.19
N SER A 87 2.35 -16.10 2.12
CA SER A 87 3.75 -16.51 2.18
C SER A 87 4.65 -15.85 1.12
N THR A 88 4.08 -15.38 0.00
CA THR A 88 4.81 -14.67 -1.06
C THR A 88 5.24 -13.26 -0.65
N LEU A 89 4.62 -12.66 0.38
CA LEU A 89 4.99 -11.34 0.90
C LEU A 89 6.18 -11.40 1.88
N LYS A 90 6.71 -12.60 2.19
CA LYS A 90 7.85 -12.78 3.11
C LYS A 90 9.05 -11.89 2.78
N HIS A 91 9.24 -11.55 1.50
CA HIS A 91 10.36 -10.74 1.03
C HIS A 91 10.10 -9.22 1.08
N LEU A 92 8.87 -8.77 1.36
CA LEU A 92 8.53 -7.36 1.57
C LEU A 92 8.78 -6.89 3.01
N SER A 93 9.07 -7.81 3.95
CA SER A 93 9.36 -7.52 5.36
C SER A 93 10.61 -6.68 5.62
N LEU A 94 11.36 -6.32 4.57
CA LEU A 94 12.62 -5.58 4.64
C LEU A 94 12.46 -4.09 5.00
N GLN A 95 11.27 -3.65 5.41
CA GLN A 95 10.99 -2.24 5.67
C GLN A 95 10.36 -2.02 7.04
N ASN A 96 10.94 -1.07 7.79
CA ASN A 96 10.33 -0.51 8.99
C ASN A 96 9.18 0.42 8.59
N ASP A 97 8.00 0.18 9.17
CA ASP A 97 6.80 1.00 8.98
C ASP A 97 6.36 1.15 7.50
N PRO A 98 5.84 0.06 6.88
CA PRO A 98 5.45 0.03 5.47
C PRO A 98 4.20 0.87 5.16
N VAL A 99 3.45 1.30 6.17
CA VAL A 99 2.21 2.08 5.99
C VAL A 99 2.53 3.56 5.77
N ASN A 100 3.41 4.13 6.58
CA ASN A 100 3.75 5.56 6.47
C ASN A 100 4.84 5.83 5.43
N ASN A 101 5.66 4.84 5.12
CA ASN A 101 6.82 5.01 4.24
C ASN A 101 6.66 4.18 2.97
N PRO A 102 6.93 4.75 1.79
CA PRO A 102 6.97 3.96 0.56
C PRO A 102 8.15 2.98 0.60
N HIS A 103 7.95 1.80 0.01
CA HIS A 103 8.97 0.76 -0.06
C HIS A 103 10.27 1.23 -0.72
N ASN A 104 11.40 0.71 -0.26
CA ASN A 104 12.73 1.08 -0.75
C ASN A 104 12.88 0.88 -2.28
N ILE A 105 12.08 -0.01 -2.86
CA ILE A 105 11.96 -0.18 -4.32
C ILE A 105 11.54 1.13 -5.01
N TRP A 106 10.60 1.87 -4.41
CA TRP A 106 10.04 3.11 -4.93
C TRP A 106 10.89 4.33 -4.61
N LYS A 107 11.64 4.32 -3.50
CA LYS A 107 12.56 5.43 -3.12
C LYS A 107 13.66 5.68 -4.15
N CYS A 108 14.02 4.67 -4.94
CA CYS A 108 15.05 4.79 -5.98
C CYS A 108 14.51 5.17 -7.36
N VAL A 109 13.21 5.42 -7.50
CA VAL A 109 12.56 5.71 -8.79
C VAL A 109 12.65 7.21 -9.07
N ARG A 110 13.30 7.57 -10.18
CA ARG A 110 13.24 8.93 -10.72
C ARG A 110 11.96 9.09 -11.55
N ASN A 111 11.57 10.31 -11.86
CA ASN A 111 10.42 10.60 -12.73
C ASN A 111 10.72 10.27 -14.21
N ASN A 112 10.97 8.98 -14.49
CA ASN A 112 11.29 8.41 -15.78
C ASN A 112 10.54 7.09 -15.94
N GLN A 113 9.89 6.91 -17.09
CA GLN A 113 9.14 5.70 -17.41
C GLN A 113 9.97 4.41 -17.28
N TYR A 114 11.26 4.46 -17.61
CA TYR A 114 12.15 3.31 -17.48
C TYR A 114 12.34 2.87 -16.02
N ASP A 115 12.56 3.82 -15.11
CA ASP A 115 12.76 3.53 -13.68
C ASP A 115 11.47 3.02 -13.03
N ILE A 116 10.32 3.55 -13.44
CA ILE A 116 9.00 3.08 -13.00
C ILE A 116 8.80 1.62 -13.41
N LYS A 117 9.04 1.27 -14.68
CA LYS A 117 8.94 -0.12 -15.17
C LYS A 117 9.89 -1.05 -14.43
N LYS A 118 11.12 -0.60 -14.14
CA LYS A 118 12.10 -1.37 -13.37
C LYS A 118 11.64 -1.61 -11.93
N ALA A 119 11.05 -0.62 -11.28
CA ALA A 119 10.49 -0.77 -9.94
C ALA A 119 9.27 -1.69 -9.92
N GLU A 120 8.40 -1.60 -10.91
CA GLU A 120 7.27 -2.53 -11.08
C GLU A 120 7.75 -3.98 -11.19
N LEU A 121 8.76 -4.25 -12.02
CA LEU A 121 9.35 -5.57 -12.15
C LEU A 121 9.97 -6.07 -10.83
N LYS A 122 10.71 -5.21 -10.11
CA LYS A 122 11.24 -5.55 -8.78
C LYS A 122 10.11 -5.88 -7.79
N CYS A 123 9.03 -5.10 -7.80
CA CYS A 123 7.88 -5.34 -6.94
C CYS A 123 7.22 -6.69 -7.27
N LYS A 124 7.01 -7.00 -8.55
CA LYS A 124 6.49 -8.30 -9.00
C LYS A 124 7.39 -9.45 -8.55
N LEU A 125 8.71 -9.27 -8.64
CA LEU A 125 9.66 -10.30 -8.24
C LEU A 125 9.62 -10.56 -6.72
N VAL A 126 9.63 -9.50 -5.91
CA VAL A 126 9.62 -9.60 -4.44
C VAL A 126 8.26 -10.10 -3.92
N THR A 127 7.16 -9.79 -4.58
CA THR A 127 5.81 -10.28 -4.24
C THR A 127 5.49 -11.67 -4.79
N GLY A 128 6.43 -12.32 -5.51
CA GLY A 128 6.22 -13.61 -6.14
C GLY A 128 5.25 -13.61 -7.33
N ASN A 129 4.84 -12.44 -7.80
CA ASN A 129 3.97 -12.25 -8.96
C ASN A 129 4.73 -12.26 -10.30
N TYR A 130 6.06 -12.27 -10.27
CA TYR A 130 6.88 -12.42 -11.46
C TYR A 130 6.96 -13.89 -11.87
N MET A 131 6.53 -14.20 -13.10
CA MET A 131 6.54 -15.55 -13.66
C MET A 131 7.95 -16.01 -14.03
N LEU A 132 8.69 -16.49 -13.03
CA LEU A 132 9.95 -17.22 -13.24
C LEU A 132 9.71 -18.55 -13.96
N ARG A 133 10.75 -19.13 -14.58
CA ARG A 133 10.62 -20.41 -15.28
C ARG A 133 10.22 -21.55 -14.36
N GLY A 134 10.70 -21.59 -13.12
CA GLY A 134 10.25 -22.57 -12.14
C GLY A 134 8.74 -22.49 -11.90
N THR A 135 8.20 -21.27 -11.75
CA THR A 135 6.75 -21.04 -11.62
C THR A 135 6.01 -21.40 -12.91
N LYS A 136 6.52 -20.98 -14.07
CA LYS A 136 5.91 -21.28 -15.38
C LYS A 136 5.87 -22.78 -15.66
N ALA A 137 6.92 -23.53 -15.32
CA ALA A 137 6.96 -24.98 -15.46
C ALA A 137 5.89 -25.68 -14.63
N LYS A 138 5.59 -25.18 -13.41
CA LYS A 138 4.55 -25.72 -12.54
C LYS A 138 3.12 -25.49 -13.05
N PHE A 139 2.86 -24.38 -13.74
CA PHE A 139 1.51 -24.00 -14.16
C PHE A 139 1.24 -24.12 -15.67
N SER A 140 2.26 -24.41 -16.48
CA SER A 140 2.07 -24.57 -17.93
C SER A 140 1.56 -25.97 -18.25
N ARG A 141 0.61 -26.06 -19.19
CA ARG A 141 0.20 -27.33 -19.81
C ARG A 141 1.27 -27.90 -20.73
N ASN A 142 2.20 -27.06 -21.21
CA ASN A 142 3.28 -27.46 -22.08
C ASN A 142 4.51 -27.83 -21.25
N THR A 143 5.31 -28.78 -21.74
CA THR A 143 6.58 -29.16 -21.12
C THR A 143 7.57 -28.01 -21.17
N VAL A 144 7.58 -27.18 -20.13
CA VAL A 144 8.55 -26.09 -19.95
C VAL A 144 9.57 -26.54 -18.91
N LEU A 145 10.84 -26.61 -19.29
CA LEU A 145 11.91 -26.90 -18.32
C LEU A 145 12.02 -25.77 -17.28
N PRO A 146 12.13 -26.11 -15.97
CA PRO A 146 12.19 -25.14 -14.87
C PRO A 146 13.54 -24.44 -14.75
N TYR A 147 14.55 -24.86 -15.51
CA TYR A 147 15.92 -24.38 -15.39
C TYR A 147 16.08 -22.88 -15.70
N CYS A 148 16.89 -22.20 -14.88
CA CYS A 148 17.24 -20.81 -15.08
C CYS A 148 17.90 -20.59 -16.44
N LYS A 149 17.50 -19.53 -17.15
CA LYS A 149 18.10 -19.21 -18.46
C LYS A 149 19.57 -18.77 -18.38
N LEU A 150 19.97 -18.25 -17.22
CA LEU A 150 21.29 -17.67 -17.02
C LEU A 150 22.35 -18.71 -16.68
N CYS A 151 22.07 -19.64 -15.76
CA CYS A 151 23.02 -20.71 -15.43
C CYS A 151 22.70 -22.06 -16.07
N ARG A 152 21.43 -22.34 -16.42
CA ARG A 152 20.94 -23.61 -16.98
C ARG A 152 21.09 -24.85 -16.10
N ASP A 153 21.59 -24.71 -14.88
CA ASP A 153 21.93 -25.85 -14.01
C ASP A 153 20.87 -26.18 -12.94
N SER A 154 20.06 -25.21 -12.54
CA SER A 154 19.09 -25.40 -11.46
C SER A 154 17.76 -24.69 -11.71
N ASP A 155 16.72 -25.12 -11.01
CA ASP A 155 15.39 -24.53 -11.07
C ASP A 155 15.41 -23.03 -10.76
N GLU A 156 14.72 -22.25 -11.59
CA GLU A 156 14.61 -20.81 -11.42
C GLU A 156 13.58 -20.45 -10.34
N THR A 157 14.03 -20.43 -9.09
CA THR A 157 13.31 -19.85 -7.96
C THR A 157 13.72 -18.39 -7.71
N ILE A 158 12.95 -17.66 -6.89
CA ILE A 158 13.30 -16.28 -6.49
C ILE A 158 14.64 -16.28 -5.76
N GLU A 159 14.86 -17.21 -4.82
CA GLU A 159 16.13 -17.30 -4.09
C GLU A 159 17.29 -17.67 -5.03
N HIS A 160 17.07 -18.56 -5.99
CA HIS A 160 18.08 -18.88 -6.99
C HIS A 160 18.45 -17.64 -7.81
N PHE A 161 17.44 -16.96 -8.37
CA PHE A 161 17.62 -15.79 -9.22
C PHE A 161 18.30 -14.63 -8.50
N LEU A 162 17.85 -14.34 -7.27
CA LEU A 162 18.36 -13.22 -6.50
C LEU A 162 19.69 -13.49 -5.82
N LEU A 163 20.00 -14.72 -5.41
CA LEU A 163 21.14 -15.00 -4.50
C LEU A 163 22.16 -15.99 -5.04
N LYS A 164 21.78 -16.92 -5.92
CA LYS A 164 22.67 -18.06 -6.30
C LYS A 164 23.31 -17.94 -7.68
N ILE A 165 22.70 -17.25 -8.63
CA ILE A 165 23.22 -17.18 -10.02
C ILE A 165 24.61 -16.55 -10.09
N ILE A 166 25.60 -17.29 -10.60
CA ILE A 166 27.01 -16.85 -10.67
C ILE A 166 27.19 -15.64 -11.60
N SER A 167 26.49 -15.60 -12.73
CA SER A 167 26.59 -14.48 -13.69
C SER A 167 26.11 -13.13 -13.13
N LEU A 168 25.41 -13.13 -11.99
CA LEU A 168 24.99 -11.93 -11.28
C LEU A 168 25.85 -11.65 -10.04
N SER A 169 26.89 -12.44 -9.76
CA SER A 169 27.74 -12.31 -8.57
C SER A 169 28.40 -10.94 -8.45
N ASP A 170 29.03 -10.43 -9.51
CA ASP A 170 29.65 -9.10 -9.53
C ASP A 170 28.65 -7.97 -9.28
N VAL A 171 27.42 -8.12 -9.79
CA VAL A 171 26.35 -7.17 -9.54
C VAL A 171 25.94 -7.24 -8.07
N ARG A 172 25.70 -8.45 -7.55
CA ARG A 172 25.34 -8.65 -6.13
C ARG A 172 26.38 -8.09 -5.20
N GLN A 173 27.65 -8.40 -5.41
CA GLN A 173 28.73 -7.97 -4.53
C GLN A 173 28.83 -6.44 -4.46
N ARG A 174 28.68 -5.75 -5.60
CA ARG A 174 28.61 -4.28 -5.63
C ARG A 174 27.47 -3.69 -4.81
N TYR A 175 26.31 -4.35 -4.74
CA TYR A 175 25.19 -3.89 -3.93
C TYR A 175 25.28 -4.36 -2.48
N MET A 176 25.82 -5.55 -2.20
CA MET A 176 26.00 -6.05 -0.83
C MET A 176 26.97 -5.20 -0.03
N VAL A 177 28.10 -4.78 -0.62
CA VAL A 177 29.05 -3.87 0.04
C VAL A 177 28.36 -2.55 0.44
N LYS A 178 27.49 -2.01 -0.43
CA LYS A 178 26.72 -0.80 -0.13
C LYS A 178 25.68 -0.99 0.98
N LEU A 179 25.15 -2.20 1.14
CA LEU A 179 24.20 -2.52 2.21
C LEU A 179 24.92 -2.66 3.55
N LEU A 180 26.06 -3.36 3.57
CA LEU A 180 26.86 -3.55 4.79
C LEU A 180 27.43 -2.24 5.32
N ASN A 181 27.81 -1.30 4.46
CA ASN A 181 28.35 0.00 4.87
C ASN A 181 27.26 1.02 5.29
N LYS A 182 25.98 0.66 5.21
CA LYS A 182 24.83 1.53 5.59
C LYS A 182 24.10 1.05 6.84
N LEU A 183 24.49 -0.11 7.36
CA LEU A 183 24.08 -0.61 8.68
C LEU A 183 25.12 -0.15 9.71
#